data_AF-A0A8J2KF02-F1
#
_entry.id   AF-A0A8J2KF02-F1
#
_cell.length_a   1.000
_cell.length_b   1.000
_cell.length_c   1.000
_cell.angle_alpha   90.00
_cell.angle_beta   90.00
_cell.angle_gamma   90.00
#
_symmetry.space_group_name_H-M   'P 1'
#
loop_
_entity.id
_entity.type
_entity.pdbx_description
1 polymer ?
#
loop_
_entity_poly.entity_id
_entity_poly.type
_entity_poly.pdbx_seq_one_letter_code
_entity_poly.pdbx_strand_id
1 'polypeptide(L)'
;LQNSADSSRNVKGDVSHHHSAADASSEAKLKVLEAKLEKLRKSKKKYQEKFHNEREAKESMEKKLTKSLSSSKKKVELVAGSGVFLKGSKIAAAKLGSKTPPILARNLFRYLFRPEELNGRSLMGRTCNANKQLEALPTVDPVKRDAVIDFALASFNLHLTAGSKGINEYQIQKSRILTSLTKLLREGSKKASDY
;
A
#
# COMPACT_ATOMS: atom_id res chain seq x y z
N LEU A 1 -37.59 37.63 -93.25
CA LEU A 1 -38.75 37.94 -92.38
C LEU A 1 -38.33 37.75 -90.92
N GLN A 2 -39.10 38.30 -89.98
CA GLN A 2 -38.65 38.64 -88.62
C GLN A 2 -38.97 37.60 -87.54
N ASN A 3 -38.21 37.66 -86.43
CA ASN A 3 -38.59 37.45 -85.01
C ASN A 3 -39.13 36.07 -84.57
N SER A 4 -38.47 35.36 -83.63
CA SER A 4 -38.62 35.44 -82.15
C SER A 4 -39.75 34.54 -81.62
N ALA A 5 -39.64 33.76 -80.52
CA ALA A 5 -38.55 33.46 -79.56
C ALA A 5 -38.84 32.03 -78.96
N ASP A 6 -38.43 31.53 -77.78
CA ASP A 6 -37.74 32.08 -76.59
C ASP A 6 -37.09 30.98 -75.69
N SER A 7 -36.36 31.41 -74.66
CA SER A 7 -36.16 30.78 -73.34
C SER A 7 -35.33 29.48 -73.18
N SER A 8 -34.06 29.71 -72.86
CA SER A 8 -33.51 29.46 -71.51
C SER A 8 -33.60 28.07 -70.86
N ARG A 9 -32.43 27.44 -70.65
CA ARG A 9 -31.71 27.56 -69.36
C ARG A 9 -30.25 27.10 -69.43
N ASN A 10 -29.39 27.78 -68.68
CA ASN A 10 -27.96 27.53 -68.53
C ASN A 10 -27.69 26.98 -67.12
N VAL A 11 -26.87 25.94 -66.99
CA VAL A 11 -26.53 25.34 -65.69
C VAL A 11 -25.02 25.50 -65.43
N LYS A 12 -24.68 26.47 -64.59
CA LYS A 12 -23.33 26.75 -64.06
C LYS A 12 -23.46 27.16 -62.59
N GLY A 13 -22.58 26.63 -61.74
CA GLY A 13 -22.64 26.80 -60.27
C GLY A 13 -23.68 25.88 -59.62
N ASP A 14 -23.47 25.30 -58.44
CA ASP A 14 -22.37 25.48 -57.48
C ASP A 14 -21.92 24.14 -56.89
N VAL A 15 -20.61 23.97 -56.69
CA VAL A 15 -20.05 22.95 -55.79
C VAL A 15 -19.85 23.61 -54.43
N SER A 16 -20.76 23.35 -53.49
CA SER A 16 -20.76 24.03 -52.20
C SER A 16 -19.61 23.56 -51.29
N HIS A 17 -18.70 24.48 -50.95
CA HIS A 17 -17.62 24.24 -49.98
C HIS A 17 -18.19 24.11 -48.56
N HIS A 18 -18.51 22.88 -48.14
CA HIS A 18 -19.10 22.59 -46.83
C HIS A 18 -18.21 21.84 -45.81
N HIS A 19 -16.89 21.78 -46.03
CA HIS A 19 -15.91 21.25 -45.06
C HIS A 19 -14.76 22.24 -44.82
N SER A 20 -14.64 22.78 -43.60
CA SER A 20 -13.48 23.55 -43.13
C SER A 20 -13.53 23.85 -41.62
N ALA A 21 -14.65 24.37 -41.10
CA ALA A 21 -14.72 24.89 -39.73
C ALA A 21 -14.70 23.81 -38.62
N ALA A 22 -15.26 22.63 -38.89
CA ALA A 22 -15.33 21.53 -37.92
C ALA A 22 -13.96 20.88 -37.67
N ASP A 23 -13.16 20.74 -38.71
CA ASP A 23 -11.85 20.06 -38.68
C ASP A 23 -10.83 20.88 -37.90
N ALA A 24 -10.72 22.19 -38.18
CA ALA A 24 -9.86 23.10 -37.42
C ALA A 24 -10.21 23.14 -35.92
N SER A 25 -11.51 23.09 -35.58
CA SER A 25 -11.98 22.99 -34.18
C SER A 25 -11.56 21.67 -33.52
N SER A 26 -11.47 20.59 -34.29
CA SER A 26 -11.11 19.25 -33.81
C SER A 26 -9.59 19.11 -33.65
N GLU A 27 -8.82 19.59 -34.62
CA GLU A 27 -7.35 19.60 -34.60
C GLU A 27 -6.81 20.46 -33.44
N ALA A 28 -7.43 21.62 -33.17
CA ALA A 28 -7.09 22.45 -32.01
C ALA A 28 -7.31 21.72 -30.68
N LYS A 29 -8.40 20.93 -30.55
CA LYS A 29 -8.68 20.11 -29.36
C LYS A 29 -7.66 18.99 -29.19
N LEU A 30 -7.25 18.33 -30.28
CA LEU A 30 -6.20 17.30 -30.27
C LEU A 30 -4.86 17.87 -29.77
N LYS A 31 -4.39 18.98 -30.35
CA LYS A 31 -3.14 19.66 -29.93
C LYS A 31 -3.16 20.06 -28.45
N VAL A 32 -4.31 20.49 -27.92
CA VAL A 32 -4.50 20.77 -26.48
C VAL A 32 -4.49 19.50 -25.61
N LEU A 33 -5.04 18.38 -26.10
CA LEU A 33 -5.02 17.09 -25.40
C LEU A 33 -3.61 16.48 -25.35
N GLU A 34 -2.86 16.55 -26.46
CA GLU A 34 -1.46 16.10 -26.52
C GLU A 34 -0.58 16.90 -25.55
N ALA A 35 -0.71 18.22 -25.55
CA ALA A 35 0.00 19.09 -24.61
C ALA A 35 -0.35 18.81 -23.13
N LYS A 36 -1.58 18.37 -22.84
CA LYS A 36 -2.00 17.89 -21.50
C LYS A 36 -1.39 16.53 -21.17
N LEU A 37 -1.45 15.56 -22.09
CA LEU A 37 -0.83 14.23 -21.93
C LEU A 37 0.67 14.32 -21.67
N GLU A 38 1.37 15.20 -22.38
CA GLU A 38 2.82 15.36 -22.24
C GLU A 38 3.21 16.03 -20.90
N LYS A 39 2.41 16.99 -20.43
CA LYS A 39 2.54 17.53 -19.05
C LYS A 39 2.29 16.45 -17.99
N LEU A 40 1.28 15.58 -18.20
CA LEU A 40 0.98 14.44 -17.32
C LEU A 40 2.11 13.41 -17.30
N ARG A 41 2.68 13.04 -18.45
CA ARG A 41 3.85 12.13 -18.55
C ARG A 41 5.05 12.68 -17.79
N LYS A 42 5.40 13.95 -18.03
CA LYS A 42 6.51 14.64 -17.34
C LYS A 42 6.29 14.74 -15.82
N SER A 43 5.06 15.00 -15.37
CA SER A 43 4.69 15.01 -13.96
C SER A 43 4.82 13.61 -13.32
N LYS A 44 4.27 12.58 -13.98
CA LYS A 44 4.35 11.19 -13.53
C LYS A 44 5.80 10.72 -13.39
N LYS A 45 6.66 11.01 -14.38
CA LYS A 45 8.09 10.67 -14.35
C LYS A 45 8.79 11.32 -13.15
N LYS A 46 8.63 12.63 -12.94
CA LYS A 46 9.20 13.35 -11.77
C LYS A 46 8.72 12.77 -10.43
N TYR A 47 7.46 12.35 -10.34
CA TYR A 47 6.93 11.72 -9.12
C TYR A 47 7.53 10.33 -8.88
N GLN A 48 7.69 9.52 -9.93
CA GLN A 48 8.34 8.21 -9.85
C GLN A 48 9.83 8.33 -9.47
N GLU A 49 10.56 9.28 -10.06
CA GLU A 49 11.96 9.60 -9.72
C GLU A 49 12.10 10.03 -8.26
N LYS A 50 11.24 10.97 -7.79
CA LYS A 50 11.25 11.38 -6.38
C LYS A 50 10.99 10.20 -5.43
N PHE A 51 10.01 9.35 -5.75
CA PHE A 51 9.68 8.18 -4.93
C PHE A 51 10.82 7.14 -4.92
N HIS A 52 11.53 6.96 -6.03
CA HIS A 52 12.72 6.11 -6.10
C HIS A 52 13.84 6.64 -5.20
N ASN A 53 14.19 7.93 -5.36
CA ASN A 53 15.25 8.58 -4.58
C ASN A 53 14.93 8.59 -3.08
N GLU A 54 13.69 8.84 -2.68
CA GLU A 54 13.25 8.80 -1.28
C GLU A 54 13.32 7.38 -0.70
N ARG A 55 12.97 6.36 -1.50
CA ARG A 55 13.14 4.95 -1.13
C ARG A 55 14.63 4.59 -0.97
N GLU A 56 15.49 4.95 -1.90
CA GLU A 56 16.93 4.65 -1.85
C GLU A 56 17.63 5.38 -0.70
N ALA A 57 17.27 6.63 -0.44
CA ALA A 57 17.75 7.38 0.73
C ALA A 57 17.35 6.67 2.04
N LYS A 58 16.11 6.19 2.14
CA LYS A 58 15.64 5.41 3.28
C LYS A 58 16.37 4.08 3.42
N GLU A 59 16.50 3.30 2.35
CA GLU A 59 17.26 2.03 2.36
C GLU A 59 18.74 2.26 2.72
N SER A 60 19.34 3.37 2.29
CA SER A 60 20.71 3.78 2.64
C SER A 60 20.84 4.14 4.12
N MET A 61 19.89 4.89 4.68
CA MET A 61 19.86 5.17 6.13
C MET A 61 19.62 3.91 6.95
N GLU A 62 18.72 3.01 6.54
CA GLU A 62 18.51 1.72 7.19
C GLU A 62 19.79 0.85 7.13
N LYS A 63 20.51 0.82 6.01
CA LYS A 63 21.82 0.13 5.88
C LYS A 63 22.89 0.75 6.81
N LYS A 64 22.98 2.08 6.91
CA LYS A 64 23.91 2.78 7.81
C LYS A 64 23.59 2.52 9.29
N LEU A 65 22.32 2.64 9.68
CA LEU A 65 21.87 2.43 11.06
C LEU A 65 22.01 0.96 11.48
N THR A 66 21.64 0.01 10.61
CA THR A 66 21.83 -1.42 10.90
C THR A 66 23.31 -1.80 10.97
N LYS A 67 24.19 -1.20 10.16
CA LYS A 67 25.65 -1.37 10.31
C LYS A 67 26.15 -0.88 11.67
N SER A 68 25.76 0.32 12.10
CA SER A 68 26.11 0.87 13.43
C SER A 68 25.65 -0.06 14.57
N LEU A 69 24.37 -0.45 14.55
CA LEU A 69 23.78 -1.31 15.58
C LEU A 69 24.22 -2.78 15.50
N SER A 70 24.86 -3.22 14.40
CA SER A 70 25.31 -4.62 14.22
C SER A 70 26.50 -5.01 15.11
N SER A 71 27.20 -4.02 15.67
CA SER A 71 28.13 -4.19 16.79
C SER A 71 27.50 -4.99 17.94
N SER A 72 26.21 -4.78 18.20
CA SER A 72 25.43 -5.58 19.15
C SER A 72 24.90 -6.88 18.50
N LYS A 73 25.69 -7.96 18.56
CA LYS A 73 25.19 -9.33 18.25
C LYS A 73 24.13 -9.83 19.25
N LYS A 74 24.02 -9.19 20.43
CA LYS A 74 23.08 -9.54 21.50
C LYS A 74 21.63 -9.54 20.98
N LYS A 75 20.92 -10.65 21.19
CA LYS A 75 19.46 -10.66 21.11
C LYS A 75 18.91 -10.00 22.37
N VAL A 76 17.76 -9.35 22.23
CA VAL A 76 16.98 -8.74 23.31
C VAL A 76 15.62 -9.44 23.32
N GLU A 77 15.09 -9.74 24.50
CA GLU A 77 13.74 -10.28 24.64
C GLU A 77 12.71 -9.20 24.32
N LEU A 78 11.64 -9.54 23.60
CA LEU A 78 10.59 -8.57 23.25
C LEU A 78 9.73 -8.22 24.47
N VAL A 79 9.29 -9.24 25.22
CA VAL A 79 8.59 -9.07 26.49
C VAL A 79 9.28 -9.97 27.51
N ALA A 80 9.56 -9.45 28.71
CA ALA A 80 10.28 -10.20 29.74
C ALA A 80 9.54 -11.50 30.11
N GLY A 81 10.24 -12.64 30.04
CA GLY A 81 9.67 -13.96 30.35
C GLY A 81 8.78 -14.56 29.24
N SER A 82 8.82 -14.01 28.02
CA SER A 82 8.13 -14.58 26.85
C SER A 82 8.93 -15.65 26.12
N GLY A 83 10.26 -15.70 26.30
CA GLY A 83 11.18 -16.49 25.49
C GLY A 83 11.35 -15.97 24.05
N VAL A 84 10.76 -14.83 23.69
CA VAL A 84 10.72 -14.32 22.31
C VAL A 84 11.82 -13.29 22.07
N PHE A 85 12.89 -13.70 21.39
CA PHE A 85 14.11 -12.91 21.22
C PHE A 85 14.32 -12.33 19.80
N LEU A 86 14.63 -11.04 19.70
CA LEU A 86 14.97 -10.36 18.44
C LEU A 86 16.30 -9.58 18.57
N LYS A 87 17.04 -9.37 17.47
CA LYS A 87 18.25 -8.53 17.49
C LYS A 87 17.88 -7.08 17.81
N GLY A 88 18.60 -6.40 18.69
CA GLY A 88 18.33 -5.00 19.07
C GLY A 88 18.26 -4.05 17.86
N SER A 89 19.11 -4.27 16.86
CA SER A 89 19.09 -3.54 15.58
C SER A 89 17.78 -3.68 14.79
N LYS A 90 17.11 -4.84 14.88
CA LYS A 90 15.79 -5.07 14.24
C LYS A 90 14.65 -4.45 15.04
N ILE A 91 14.74 -4.44 16.37
CA ILE A 91 13.79 -3.72 17.23
C ILE A 91 13.86 -2.21 16.95
N ALA A 92 15.07 -1.64 16.91
CA ALA A 92 15.29 -0.23 16.60
C ALA A 92 14.79 0.15 15.20
N ALA A 93 15.11 -0.64 14.17
CA ALA A 93 14.60 -0.43 12.81
C ALA A 93 13.06 -0.53 12.74
N ALA A 94 12.45 -1.46 13.49
CA ALA A 94 11.00 -1.56 13.58
C ALA A 94 10.39 -0.32 14.26
N LYS A 95 11.00 0.23 15.32
CA LYS A 95 10.52 1.47 15.96
C LYS A 95 10.65 2.70 15.07
N LEU A 96 11.80 2.91 14.41
CA LEU A 96 12.08 4.11 13.60
C LEU A 96 11.02 4.38 12.52
N GLY A 97 10.50 3.33 11.87
CA GLY A 97 9.49 3.45 10.82
C GLY A 97 8.03 3.51 11.30
N SER A 98 7.76 3.46 12.61
CA SER A 98 6.44 3.12 13.15
C SER A 98 5.80 4.23 13.97
N LYS A 99 4.93 5.02 13.33
CA LYS A 99 4.17 6.11 13.99
C LYS A 99 2.97 5.64 14.83
N THR A 100 2.58 4.35 14.76
CA THR A 100 1.44 3.79 15.50
C THR A 100 1.68 2.32 15.89
N PRO A 101 1.01 1.80 16.95
CA PRO A 101 1.13 0.40 17.37
C PRO A 101 0.87 -0.63 16.25
N PRO A 102 -0.18 -0.48 15.39
CA PRO A 102 -0.44 -1.42 14.30
C PRO A 102 0.62 -1.45 13.19
N ILE A 103 1.46 -0.41 13.07
CA ILE A 103 2.61 -0.38 12.15
C ILE A 103 3.82 -1.05 12.82
N LEU A 104 4.07 -0.76 14.10
CA LEU A 104 5.15 -1.40 14.87
C LEU A 104 4.97 -2.92 14.94
N ALA A 105 3.76 -3.38 15.26
CA ALA A 105 3.42 -4.80 15.26
C ALA A 105 3.69 -5.47 13.91
N ARG A 106 3.24 -4.88 12.78
CA ARG A 106 3.50 -5.42 11.42
C ARG A 106 4.99 -5.47 11.09
N ASN A 107 5.79 -4.51 11.55
CA ASN A 107 7.22 -4.47 11.28
C ASN A 107 8.00 -5.51 12.11
N LEU A 108 7.63 -5.70 13.38
CA LEU A 108 8.19 -6.75 14.24
C LEU A 108 7.80 -8.14 13.77
N PHE A 109 6.54 -8.35 13.40
CA PHE A 109 6.01 -9.63 12.91
C PHE A 109 6.81 -10.15 11.70
N ARG A 110 7.14 -9.27 10.74
CA ARG A 110 8.01 -9.58 9.58
C ARG A 110 9.48 -9.88 9.91
N TYR A 111 9.94 -9.55 11.12
CA TYR A 111 11.30 -9.88 11.58
C TYR A 111 11.34 -11.11 12.47
N LEU A 112 10.18 -11.56 12.99
CA LEU A 112 10.07 -12.65 13.94
C LEU A 112 9.54 -13.95 13.32
N PHE A 113 8.71 -13.84 12.28
CA PHE A 113 8.18 -14.94 11.49
C PHE A 113 8.78 -14.93 10.08
N ARG A 114 9.19 -16.09 9.59
CA ARG A 114 9.55 -16.31 8.18
C ARG A 114 8.28 -16.47 7.32
N PRO A 115 8.33 -16.24 5.99
CA PRO A 115 7.17 -16.44 5.10
C PRO A 115 6.56 -17.85 5.22
N GLU A 116 7.39 -18.87 5.37
CA GLU A 116 6.97 -20.27 5.48
C GLU A 116 6.21 -20.56 6.79
N GLU A 117 6.51 -19.83 7.87
CA GLU A 117 5.76 -19.93 9.15
C GLU A 117 4.37 -19.28 9.08
N LEU A 118 4.13 -18.44 8.05
CA LEU A 118 2.90 -17.67 7.87
C LEU A 118 1.99 -18.23 6.77
N ASN A 119 2.54 -18.98 5.80
CA ASN A 119 1.74 -19.56 4.73
C ASN A 119 0.77 -20.63 5.28
N GLY A 120 -0.45 -20.66 4.73
CA GLY A 120 -1.53 -21.54 5.21
C GLY A 120 -2.00 -21.29 6.65
N ARG A 121 -1.53 -20.24 7.35
CA ARG A 121 -1.85 -19.98 8.76
C ARG A 121 -2.77 -18.77 8.97
N SER A 122 -3.51 -18.80 10.08
CA SER A 122 -4.31 -17.67 10.56
C SER A 122 -3.71 -17.03 11.81
N LEU A 123 -4.11 -15.80 12.13
CA LEU A 123 -3.64 -15.10 13.32
C LEU A 123 -4.22 -15.68 14.63
N MET A 124 -5.42 -16.28 14.57
CA MET A 124 -6.26 -16.58 15.74
C MET A 124 -6.87 -17.99 15.75
N GLY A 125 -6.67 -18.83 14.72
CA GLY A 125 -7.22 -20.19 14.67
C GLY A 125 -8.74 -20.26 14.50
N ARG A 126 -9.39 -19.25 13.90
CA ARG A 126 -10.85 -19.14 13.80
C ARG A 126 -11.32 -19.07 12.35
N THR A 127 -12.39 -19.80 12.03
CA THR A 127 -13.16 -19.60 10.80
C THR A 127 -13.82 -18.22 10.80
N CYS A 128 -14.09 -17.67 9.62
CA CYS A 128 -14.91 -16.46 9.49
C CYS A 128 -16.38 -16.83 9.24
N ASN A 129 -17.31 -15.99 9.67
CA ASN A 129 -18.76 -16.27 9.58
C ASN A 129 -19.28 -16.54 8.16
N ALA A 130 -18.60 -16.07 7.11
CA ALA A 130 -18.93 -16.36 5.71
C ALA A 130 -18.47 -17.77 5.25
N ASN A 131 -17.43 -18.33 5.88
CA ASN A 131 -16.77 -19.57 5.45
C ASN A 131 -16.84 -20.62 6.58
N LYS A 132 -17.98 -20.72 7.27
CA LYS A 132 -18.15 -21.65 8.42
C LYS A 132 -17.98 -23.14 8.06
N GLN A 133 -18.12 -23.49 6.79
CA GLN A 133 -17.96 -24.85 6.27
C GLN A 133 -16.52 -25.16 5.79
N LEU A 134 -15.60 -24.19 5.81
CA LEU A 134 -14.18 -24.44 5.59
C LEU A 134 -13.48 -24.67 6.93
N GLU A 135 -12.47 -25.55 6.95
CA GLU A 135 -11.68 -25.81 8.15
C GLU A 135 -10.93 -24.57 8.64
N ALA A 136 -10.68 -24.51 9.95
CA ALA A 136 -9.95 -23.42 10.58
C ALA A 136 -8.45 -23.53 10.28
N LEU A 137 -7.92 -22.62 9.45
CA LEU A 137 -6.47 -22.54 9.20
C LEU A 137 -5.69 -22.42 10.52
N PRO A 138 -4.65 -23.26 10.74
CA PRO A 138 -3.94 -23.34 12.01
C PRO A 138 -3.34 -21.99 12.42
N THR A 139 -3.32 -21.73 13.72
CA THR A 139 -2.75 -20.48 14.25
C THR A 139 -1.24 -20.42 13.95
N VAL A 140 -0.74 -19.22 13.67
CA VAL A 140 0.68 -18.88 13.86
C VAL A 140 1.09 -19.12 15.32
N ASP A 141 2.40 -19.24 15.59
CA ASP A 141 2.94 -19.35 16.95
C ASP A 141 2.32 -18.27 17.88
N PRO A 142 1.55 -18.66 18.91
CA PRO A 142 0.81 -17.72 19.74
C PRO A 142 1.74 -16.93 20.67
N VAL A 143 2.84 -17.53 21.12
CA VAL A 143 3.80 -16.88 22.03
C VAL A 143 4.54 -15.77 21.28
N LYS A 144 5.03 -16.06 20.07
CA LYS A 144 5.60 -15.06 19.15
C LYS A 144 4.58 -13.97 18.79
N ARG A 145 3.32 -14.34 18.52
CA ARG A 145 2.24 -13.40 18.18
C ARG A 145 1.98 -12.43 19.32
N ASP A 146 1.76 -12.94 20.53
CA ASP A 146 1.30 -12.13 21.65
C ASP A 146 2.44 -11.24 22.20
N ALA A 147 3.68 -11.73 22.23
CA ALA A 147 4.86 -10.90 22.51
C ALA A 147 5.02 -9.73 21.52
N VAL A 148 4.68 -9.90 20.24
CA VAL A 148 4.66 -8.80 19.25
C VAL A 148 3.52 -7.81 19.51
N ILE A 149 2.34 -8.28 19.90
CA ILE A 149 1.19 -7.42 20.21
C ILE A 149 1.48 -6.58 21.46
N ASP A 150 1.88 -7.22 22.55
CA ASP A 150 2.02 -6.56 23.84
C ASP A 150 3.27 -5.67 23.90
N PHE A 151 4.38 -6.01 23.23
CA PHE A 151 5.50 -5.07 23.03
C PHE A 151 5.12 -3.88 22.15
N ALA A 152 4.27 -4.07 21.13
CA ALA A 152 3.80 -2.97 20.29
C ALA A 152 2.83 -2.03 21.03
N LEU A 153 2.09 -2.52 22.02
CA LEU A 153 1.25 -1.71 22.91
C LEU A 153 2.11 -0.99 23.97
N ALA A 154 2.96 -1.71 24.70
CA ALA A 154 3.88 -1.15 25.69
C ALA A 154 4.82 -0.08 25.11
N SER A 155 5.27 -0.24 23.85
CA SER A 155 6.09 0.77 23.16
C SER A 155 5.38 2.11 22.87
N PHE A 156 4.08 2.20 23.14
CA PHE A 156 3.27 3.43 23.07
C PHE A 156 2.61 3.74 24.44
N ASN A 157 3.15 3.18 25.54
CA ASN A 157 2.63 3.29 26.90
C ASN A 157 1.20 2.74 27.10
N LEU A 158 0.72 1.88 26.18
CA LEU A 158 -0.61 1.27 26.24
C LEU A 158 -0.55 0.00 27.09
N HIS A 159 -0.75 0.16 28.40
CA HIS A 159 -0.81 -0.93 29.36
C HIS A 159 -2.24 -1.21 29.82
N LEU A 160 -2.49 -2.43 30.31
CA LEU A 160 -3.72 -2.77 31.03
C LEU A 160 -3.71 -2.09 32.41
N THR A 161 -4.15 -0.83 32.46
CA THR A 161 -4.28 -0.07 33.69
C THR A 161 -5.67 -0.25 34.33
N ALA A 162 -5.74 -0.11 35.66
CA ALA A 162 -7.00 -0.19 36.39
C ALA A 162 -7.86 1.07 36.15
N GLY A 163 -8.68 1.05 35.10
CA GLY A 163 -9.62 2.12 34.80
C GLY A 163 -10.28 1.98 33.42
N SER A 164 -11.60 2.19 33.35
CA SER A 164 -12.40 1.96 32.14
C SER A 164 -11.89 2.66 30.89
N LYS A 165 -11.40 3.90 31.01
CA LYS A 165 -10.81 4.67 29.90
C LYS A 165 -9.54 4.00 29.35
N GLY A 166 -8.61 3.58 30.22
CA GLY A 166 -7.35 2.93 29.82
C GLY A 166 -7.58 1.55 29.21
N ILE A 167 -8.47 0.76 29.82
CA ILE A 167 -8.91 -0.54 29.30
C ILE A 167 -9.49 -0.39 27.88
N ASN A 168 -10.37 0.60 27.66
CA ASN A 168 -10.98 0.84 26.36
C ASN A 168 -9.94 1.19 25.29
N GLU A 169 -8.97 2.08 25.57
CA GLU A 169 -7.95 2.40 24.57
C GLU A 169 -7.04 1.20 24.28
N TYR A 170 -6.58 0.47 25.31
CA TYR A 170 -5.80 -0.75 25.13
C TYR A 170 -6.51 -1.75 24.20
N GLN A 171 -7.80 -2.01 24.43
CA GLN A 171 -8.58 -2.94 23.61
C GLN A 171 -8.81 -2.44 22.17
N ILE A 172 -9.07 -1.13 21.98
CA ILE A 172 -9.19 -0.51 20.65
C ILE A 172 -7.88 -0.68 19.87
N GLN A 173 -6.73 -0.42 20.48
CA GLN A 173 -5.43 -0.50 19.81
C GLN A 173 -5.01 -1.97 19.60
N LYS A 174 -5.33 -2.89 20.52
CA LYS A 174 -5.14 -4.35 20.35
C LYS A 174 -5.98 -4.89 19.18
N SER A 175 -7.26 -4.49 19.07
CA SER A 175 -8.13 -4.81 17.93
C SER A 175 -7.60 -4.26 16.59
N ARG A 176 -7.08 -3.02 16.59
CA ARG A 176 -6.41 -2.43 15.41
C ARG A 176 -5.15 -3.21 15.02
N ILE A 177 -4.31 -3.64 15.98
CA ILE A 177 -3.14 -4.49 15.73
C ILE A 177 -3.58 -5.83 15.12
N LEU A 178 -4.54 -6.53 15.72
CA LEU A 178 -5.04 -7.83 15.23
C LEU A 178 -5.59 -7.72 13.79
N THR A 179 -6.33 -6.64 13.49
CA THR A 179 -6.82 -6.34 12.14
C THR A 179 -5.65 -6.08 11.17
N SER A 180 -4.65 -5.31 11.60
CA SER A 180 -3.46 -4.94 10.83
C SER A 180 -2.57 -6.15 10.48
N LEU A 181 -2.41 -7.08 11.42
CA LEU A 181 -1.70 -8.35 11.24
C LEU A 181 -2.51 -9.36 10.41
N THR A 182 -3.83 -9.43 10.60
CA THR A 182 -4.70 -10.30 9.77
C THR A 182 -4.68 -9.88 8.30
N LYS A 183 -4.63 -8.57 8.02
CA LYS A 183 -4.39 -8.05 6.67
C LYS A 183 -3.00 -8.42 6.14
N LEU A 184 -1.94 -8.32 6.97
CA LEU A 184 -0.58 -8.70 6.59
C LEU A 184 -0.46 -10.15 6.10
N LEU A 185 -1.12 -11.10 6.78
CA LEU A 185 -1.15 -12.51 6.37
C LEU A 185 -1.78 -12.65 4.96
N ARG A 186 -2.95 -12.06 4.75
CA ARG A 186 -3.68 -12.10 3.47
C ARG A 186 -2.93 -11.40 2.32
N GLU A 187 -2.19 -10.33 2.62
CA GLU A 187 -1.29 -9.66 1.67
C GLU A 187 -0.11 -10.56 1.25
N GLY A 188 0.37 -11.40 2.17
CA GLY A 188 1.40 -12.40 1.88
C GLY A 188 0.90 -13.52 0.98
N SER A 189 -0.23 -14.15 1.35
CA SER A 189 -0.79 -15.29 0.60
C SER A 189 -1.09 -14.97 -0.86
N LYS A 190 -1.57 -13.76 -1.18
CA LYS A 190 -1.86 -13.37 -2.56
C LYS A 190 -0.63 -13.38 -3.46
N LYS A 191 0.51 -12.87 -2.97
CA LYS A 191 1.75 -12.78 -3.75
C LYS A 191 2.44 -14.13 -4.02
N ALA A 192 1.98 -15.19 -3.37
CA ALA A 192 2.42 -16.56 -3.60
C ALA A 192 1.50 -17.33 -4.59
N SER A 193 0.52 -16.64 -5.20
CA SER A 193 -0.40 -17.18 -6.21
C SER A 193 -0.25 -16.51 -7.59
N ASP A 194 0.68 -15.54 -7.70
CA ASP A 194 1.01 -14.81 -8.93
C ASP A 194 2.34 -15.32 -9.57
N TYR A 195 2.81 -16.51 -9.13
CA TYR A 195 4.03 -17.23 -9.55
C TYR A 195 3.74 -18.73 -9.57
#